data_AF-T0M8B2-F1
#
_entry.id   AF-T0M8B2-F1
#
_cell.length_a   1.000
_cell.length_b   1.000
_cell.length_c   1.000
_cell.angle_alpha   90.00
_cell.angle_beta   90.00
_cell.angle_gamma   90.00
#
_symmetry.space_group_name_H-M   'P 1'
#
loop_
_entity.id
_entity.type
_entity.pdbx_description
1 polymer ?
#
loop_
_entity_poly.entity_id
_entity_poly.type
_entity_poly.pdbx_seq_one_letter_code
_entity_poly.pdbx_strand_id
1 'polypeptide(L)'
;MFEEMKYSAISINNDRWSADTVKSQQIMDMATRNAGIALKSPIGIIREGYLADLVILDMNKYNTMPYNDSNIVNNIVFSANPENVESVMVNGKIIRSKNFNTTEESKFAELNYL
;
A
#
# COMPACT_ATOMS: atom_id res chain seq x y z
N MET A 1 2.33 2.72 -7.19
CA MET A 1 1.70 3.09 -5.89
C MET A 1 2.67 3.73 -4.90
N PHE A 2 3.75 3.08 -4.45
CA PHE A 2 4.66 3.68 -3.46
C PHE A 2 5.25 5.03 -3.91
N GLU A 3 5.72 5.10 -5.15
CA GLU A 3 6.24 6.35 -5.74
C GLU A 3 5.14 7.43 -5.80
N GLU A 4 3.92 7.07 -6.20
CA GLU A 4 2.78 8.01 -6.25
C GLU A 4 2.44 8.59 -4.88
N MET A 5 2.48 7.77 -3.82
CA MET A 5 2.29 8.25 -2.45
C MET A 5 3.36 9.30 -2.08
N LYS A 6 4.63 8.99 -2.37
CA LYS A 6 5.75 9.90 -2.13
C LYS A 6 5.61 11.21 -2.91
N TYR A 7 5.36 11.13 -4.21
CA TYR A 7 5.23 12.30 -5.09
C TYR A 7 4.04 13.16 -4.69
N SER A 8 2.89 12.56 -4.39
CA SER A 8 1.70 13.28 -3.94
C SER A 8 1.96 14.05 -2.64
N ALA A 9 2.62 13.41 -1.67
CA ALA A 9 2.95 14.04 -0.39
C ALA A 9 3.88 15.24 -0.58
N ILE A 10 4.96 15.07 -1.36
CA ILE A 10 5.93 16.13 -1.63
C ILE A 10 5.28 17.27 -2.43
N SER A 11 4.46 16.96 -3.42
CA SER A 11 3.79 17.94 -4.27
C SER A 11 2.87 18.87 -3.46
N ILE A 12 2.01 18.29 -2.61
CA ILE A 12 1.10 19.06 -1.73
C ILE A 12 1.88 19.92 -0.73
N ASN A 13 2.93 19.35 -0.12
CA ASN A 13 3.76 20.08 0.82
C ASN A 13 4.54 21.23 0.15
N ASN A 14 4.98 21.02 -1.10
CA ASN A 14 5.67 22.02 -1.89
C ASN A 14 4.75 23.17 -2.30
N ASP A 15 3.50 22.88 -2.73
CA ASP A 15 2.51 23.92 -3.06
C ASP A 15 2.25 24.86 -1.88
N ARG A 16 2.14 24.31 -0.67
CA ARG A 16 1.86 25.06 0.55
C ARG A 16 3.10 25.60 1.26
N TRP A 17 4.30 25.37 0.72
CA TRP A 17 5.57 25.73 1.36
C TRP A 17 5.65 25.27 2.82
N SER A 18 5.04 24.12 3.12
CA SER A 18 4.94 23.57 4.47
C SER A 18 5.08 22.06 4.42
N ALA A 19 6.11 21.56 5.08
CA ALA A 19 6.43 20.14 5.17
C ALA A 19 5.41 19.31 5.95
N ASP A 20 4.45 19.97 6.60
CA ASP A 20 3.48 19.34 7.49
C ASP A 20 2.03 19.47 7.03
N THR A 21 1.83 19.89 5.76
CA THR A 21 0.50 20.10 5.18
C THR A 21 -0.29 18.80 5.11
N VAL A 22 0.34 17.72 4.65
CA VAL A 22 -0.25 16.39 4.62
C VAL A 22 0.63 15.40 5.37
N LYS A 23 0.02 14.69 6.32
CA LYS A 23 0.68 13.65 7.10
C LYS A 23 0.76 12.36 6.30
N SER A 24 1.80 11.55 6.53
CA SER A 24 1.93 10.24 5.88
C SER A 24 0.73 9.33 6.10
N GLN A 25 0.08 9.38 7.27
CA GLN A 25 -1.16 8.64 7.52
C GLN A 25 -2.29 9.07 6.57
N GLN A 26 -2.42 10.36 6.27
CA GLN A 26 -3.44 10.86 5.34
C GLN A 26 -3.18 10.37 3.91
N ILE A 27 -1.91 10.31 3.49
CA ILE A 27 -1.50 9.76 2.19
C ILE A 27 -1.83 8.26 2.12
N MET A 28 -1.50 7.52 3.17
CA MET A 28 -1.80 6.08 3.26
C MET A 28 -3.32 5.83 3.23
N ASP A 29 -4.09 6.65 3.94
CA ASP A 29 -5.55 6.60 3.93
C ASP A 29 -6.12 6.90 2.53
N MET A 30 -5.53 7.84 1.79
CA MET A 30 -5.89 8.12 0.40
C MET A 30 -5.64 6.92 -0.52
N ALA A 31 -4.54 6.20 -0.32
CA ALA A 31 -4.21 5.01 -1.11
C ALA A 31 -5.05 3.76 -0.72
N THR A 32 -5.72 3.77 0.44
CA THR A 32 -6.42 2.58 0.98
C THR A 32 -7.89 2.89 1.29
N ARG A 33 -8.21 3.28 2.52
CA ARG A 33 -9.58 3.49 3.01
C ARG A 33 -10.39 4.44 2.13
N ASN A 34 -9.82 5.61 1.83
CA ASN A 34 -10.54 6.65 1.10
C ASN A 34 -10.75 6.24 -0.36
N ALA A 35 -9.86 5.45 -0.95
CA ALA A 35 -10.07 4.86 -2.28
C ALA A 35 -11.27 3.90 -2.27
N GLY A 36 -11.40 3.04 -1.26
CA GLY A 36 -12.57 2.17 -1.10
C GLY A 36 -13.89 2.94 -0.96
N ILE A 37 -13.86 4.04 -0.17
CA ILE A 37 -15.01 4.95 -0.05
C ILE A 37 -15.36 5.61 -1.40
N ALA A 38 -14.35 6.12 -2.12
CA ALA A 38 -14.54 6.76 -3.43
C ALA A 38 -15.12 5.80 -4.47
N LEU A 39 -14.69 4.53 -4.42
CA LEU A 39 -15.18 3.46 -5.30
C LEU A 39 -16.51 2.84 -4.84
N LYS A 40 -17.04 3.25 -3.68
CA LYS A 40 -18.23 2.65 -3.04
C LYS A 40 -18.13 1.12 -2.92
N SER A 41 -16.93 0.63 -2.63
CA SER A 41 -16.61 -0.80 -2.56
C SER A 41 -16.08 -1.16 -1.18
N PRO A 42 -16.40 -2.35 -0.63
CA PRO A 42 -15.93 -2.79 0.69
C PRO A 42 -14.45 -3.24 0.64
N ILE A 43 -13.55 -2.33 0.28
CA ILE A 43 -12.10 -2.54 0.14
C ILE A 43 -11.30 -1.47 0.92
N GLY A 44 -10.00 -1.70 1.09
CA GLY A 44 -9.06 -0.71 1.64
C GLY A 44 -9.09 -0.57 3.17
N ILE A 45 -9.82 -1.41 3.88
CA ILE A 45 -9.85 -1.48 5.35
C ILE A 45 -9.81 -2.94 5.79
N ILE A 46 -8.98 -3.25 6.79
CA ILE A 46 -8.98 -4.56 7.45
C ILE A 46 -10.12 -4.56 8.49
N ARG A 47 -11.28 -5.09 8.10
CA ARG A 47 -12.47 -5.18 8.94
C ARG A 47 -13.37 -6.32 8.47
N GLU A 48 -14.13 -6.92 9.37
CA GLU A 48 -15.16 -7.90 9.00
C GLU A 48 -16.15 -7.32 7.98
N GLY A 49 -16.52 -8.13 6.98
CA GLY A 49 -17.41 -7.72 5.88
C GLY A 49 -16.70 -7.00 4.71
N TYR A 50 -15.37 -6.81 4.77
CA TYR A 50 -14.57 -6.28 3.67
C TYR A 50 -13.90 -7.40 2.87
N LEU A 51 -13.59 -7.14 1.60
CA LEU A 51 -12.82 -8.07 0.78
C LEU A 51 -11.43 -8.28 1.38
N ALA A 52 -10.95 -9.52 1.34
CA ALA A 52 -9.65 -9.92 1.87
C ALA A 52 -8.52 -9.55 0.90
N ASP A 53 -8.30 -8.24 0.73
CA ASP A 53 -7.22 -7.66 -0.06
C ASP A 53 -6.09 -7.20 0.88
N LEU A 54 -4.95 -7.88 0.82
CA LEU A 54 -3.82 -7.64 1.72
C LEU A 54 -2.51 -7.54 0.94
N VAL A 55 -1.68 -6.59 1.33
CA VAL A 55 -0.29 -6.45 0.87
C VAL A 55 0.62 -6.61 2.08
N ILE A 56 1.48 -7.63 2.04
CA ILE A 56 2.46 -7.92 3.08
C ILE A 56 3.79 -7.29 2.68
N LEU A 57 4.36 -6.47 3.57
CA LEU A 57 5.61 -5.75 3.35
C LEU A 57 6.73 -6.29 4.24
N ASP A 58 7.88 -6.57 3.63
CA ASP A 58 9.14 -6.85 4.32
C ASP A 58 9.84 -5.51 4.62
N MET A 59 9.73 -5.08 5.87
CA MET A 59 10.33 -3.84 6.37
C MET A 59 11.77 -4.03 6.86
N ASN A 60 12.29 -5.27 6.86
CA ASN A 60 13.66 -5.59 7.29
C ASN A 60 14.69 -5.38 6.16
N LYS A 61 14.51 -4.31 5.37
CA LYS A 61 15.39 -3.91 4.28
C LYS A 61 16.05 -2.57 4.58
N TYR A 62 17.22 -2.34 3.99
CA TYR A 62 18.02 -1.14 4.24
C TYR A 62 17.28 0.17 3.95
N ASN A 63 16.40 0.19 2.95
CA ASN A 63 15.64 1.39 2.59
C ASN A 63 14.58 1.76 3.63
N THR A 64 14.07 0.80 4.41
CA THR A 64 13.05 1.02 5.44
C THR A 64 13.60 0.99 6.86
N MET A 65 14.91 0.79 7.02
CA MET A 65 15.57 0.84 8.33
C MET A 65 16.09 2.25 8.66
N PRO A 66 15.97 2.70 9.92
CA PRO A 66 15.30 2.05 11.03
C PRO A 66 13.77 2.12 10.93
N TYR A 67 13.06 1.08 11.35
CA TYR A 67 11.61 1.13 11.54
C TYR A 67 11.22 0.82 12.99
N ASN A 68 10.18 1.51 13.45
CA ASN A 68 9.50 1.33 14.72
C ASN A 68 8.04 1.78 14.57
N ASP A 69 7.23 1.62 15.60
CA ASP A 69 5.80 1.93 15.54
C ASP A 69 5.49 3.40 15.22
N SER A 70 6.39 4.34 15.55
CA SER A 70 6.16 5.77 15.32
C SER A 70 6.52 6.24 13.90
N ASN A 71 7.36 5.50 13.17
CA ASN A 71 7.82 5.89 11.84
C ASN A 71 7.43 4.90 10.72
N ILE A 72 6.78 3.78 11.04
CA ILE A 72 6.44 2.73 10.06
C ILE A 72 5.64 3.28 8.87
N VAL A 73 4.64 4.14 9.13
CA VAL A 73 3.82 4.76 8.08
C VAL A 73 4.64 5.74 7.24
N ASN A 74 5.55 6.49 7.85
CA ASN A 74 6.45 7.39 7.13
C ASN A 74 7.38 6.59 6.21
N ASN A 75 7.93 5.47 6.70
CA ASN A 75 8.79 4.59 5.92
C ASN A 75 8.04 3.98 4.75
N ILE A 76 6.77 3.57 4.93
CA ILE A 76 5.93 3.05 3.84
C ILE A 76 5.69 4.13 2.76
N VAL A 77 5.41 5.37 3.15
CA VAL A 77 5.08 6.44 2.20
C VAL A 77 6.33 6.98 1.47
N PHE A 78 7.44 7.18 2.17
CA PHE A 78 8.59 7.91 1.63
C PHE A 78 9.77 7.02 1.19
N SER A 79 9.88 5.81 1.75
CA SER A 79 11.09 4.98 1.62
C SER A 79 10.84 3.59 1.03
N ALA A 80 9.65 3.03 1.22
CA ALA A 80 9.30 1.73 0.65
C ALA A 80 9.23 1.80 -0.88
N ASN A 81 9.62 0.70 -1.51
CA ASN A 81 9.60 0.52 -2.95
C ASN A 81 8.94 -0.84 -3.29
N PRO A 82 8.71 -1.15 -4.58
CA PRO A 82 8.09 -2.42 -4.96
C PRO A 82 8.81 -3.67 -4.46
N GLU A 83 10.12 -3.60 -4.20
CA GLU A 83 10.87 -4.74 -3.67
C GLU A 83 10.52 -5.05 -2.22
N ASN A 84 9.96 -4.10 -1.45
CA ASN A 84 9.47 -4.38 -0.10
C ASN A 84 8.21 -5.26 -0.10
N VAL A 85 7.53 -5.45 -1.23
CA VAL A 85 6.33 -6.28 -1.29
C VAL A 85 6.71 -7.76 -1.26
N GLU A 86 6.41 -8.42 -0.14
CA GLU A 86 6.68 -9.83 0.07
C GLU A 86 5.59 -10.70 -0.56
N SER A 87 4.33 -10.42 -0.24
CA SER A 87 3.18 -11.20 -0.71
C SER A 87 1.97 -10.30 -0.93
N VAL A 88 1.12 -10.69 -1.87
CA VAL A 88 -0.13 -10.00 -2.17
C VAL A 88 -1.26 -11.02 -2.22
N MET A 89 -2.32 -10.71 -1.50
CA MET A 89 -3.57 -11.46 -1.47
C MET A 89 -4.68 -10.56 -2.01
N VAL A 90 -5.51 -11.11 -2.90
CA VAL A 90 -6.67 -10.43 -3.46
C VAL A 90 -7.88 -11.36 -3.30
N ASN A 91 -8.94 -10.85 -2.68
CA ASN A 91 -10.15 -11.59 -2.35
C ASN A 91 -9.88 -12.97 -1.71
N GLY A 92 -8.93 -13.02 -0.76
CA GLY A 92 -8.55 -14.24 -0.05
C GLY A 92 -7.63 -15.19 -0.83
N LYS A 93 -7.34 -14.92 -2.11
CA LYS A 93 -6.41 -15.71 -2.92
C LYS A 93 -5.02 -15.07 -2.94
N ILE A 94 -3.98 -15.85 -2.66
CA ILE A 94 -2.58 -15.38 -2.77
C ILE A 94 -2.18 -15.38 -4.25
N ILE A 95 -1.92 -14.19 -4.79
CA ILE A 95 -1.57 -13.97 -6.20
C ILE A 95 -0.06 -13.83 -6.41
N ARG A 96 0.65 -13.38 -5.36
CA ARG A 96 2.10 -13.23 -5.34
C ARG A 96 2.60 -13.60 -3.96
N SER A 97 3.69 -14.35 -3.89
CA SER A 97 4.39 -14.61 -2.63
C SER A 97 5.87 -14.82 -2.90
N LYS A 98 6.73 -14.35 -1.99
CA LYS A 98 8.19 -14.54 -2.04
C LYS A 98 8.61 -16.01 -2.17
N ASN A 99 7.80 -16.95 -1.69
CA ASN A 99 8.08 -18.39 -1.76
C ASN A 99 7.63 -19.04 -3.09
N PHE A 100 6.86 -18.33 -3.91
CA PHE A 100 6.40 -18.77 -5.22
C PHE A 100 6.93 -17.80 -6.27
N ASN A 101 8.02 -18.15 -6.95
CA ASN A 101 8.63 -17.35 -8.03
C ASN A 101 7.69 -17.10 -9.22
N THR A 102 6.54 -17.77 -9.26
CA THR A 102 5.56 -17.63 -10.32
C THR A 102 4.52 -16.58 -9.91
N THR A 103 4.65 -15.38 -10.48
CA THR A 103 3.47 -14.55 -10.76
C THR A 103 2.62 -15.35 -11.75
N GLU A 104 1.68 -16.15 -11.24
CA GLU A 104 0.77 -16.91 -12.08
C GLU A 104 -0.21 -15.91 -12.73
N GLU A 105 0.12 -15.41 -13.92
CA GLU A 105 -0.76 -14.51 -14.71
C GLU A 105 -2.17 -15.11 -14.87
N SER A 106 -2.26 -16.44 -14.95
CA SER A 106 -3.50 -17.22 -14.92
C SER A 106 -4.41 -16.91 -13.73
N LYS A 107 -3.84 -16.69 -12.53
CA LYS A 107 -4.61 -16.35 -11.32
C LYS A 107 -5.17 -14.93 -11.36
N PHE A 108 -4.57 -14.03 -12.13
CA PHE A 108 -5.13 -12.70 -12.35
C PHE A 108 -6.37 -12.75 -13.26
N ALA A 109 -6.39 -13.64 -14.25
CA ALA A 109 -7.57 -13.83 -15.10
C ALA A 109 -8.77 -14.45 -14.36
N GLU A 110 -8.52 -15.24 -13.30
CA GLU A 110 -9.57 -15.77 -12.42
C GLU A 110 -10.11 -14.75 -11.40
N LEU A 111 -9.41 -13.63 -11.21
CA LEU A 111 -9.91 -12.53 -10.43
C LEU A 111 -10.88 -11.75 -11.31
N ASN A 112 -12.17 -12.09 -11.23
CA ASN A 112 -13.25 -11.33 -11.86
C ASN A 112 -13.28 -9.88 -11.32
N TYR A 113 -12.42 -9.02 -11.84
CA TYR A 113 -12.56 -7.57 -11.72
C TYR A 113 -13.19 -7.06 -13.01
N LEU A 114 -14.46 -6.65 -12.88
CA LEU A 114 -15.45 -6.24 -13.90
C LEU A 114 -16.34 -7.39 -14.42
#